data_AF-A0A246FFL6-F1
#
_entry.id   AF-A0A246FFL6-F1
#
_cell.length_a   1.000
_cell.length_b   1.000
_cell.length_c   1.000
_cell.angle_alpha   90.00
_cell.angle_beta   90.00
_cell.angle_gamma   90.00
#
_symmetry.space_group_name_H-M   'P 1'
#
loop_
_entity.id
_entity.type
_entity.pdbx_description
1 polymer ?
#
loop_
_entity_poly.entity_id
_entity_poly.type
_entity_poly.pdbx_seq_one_letter_code
_entity_poly.pdbx_strand_id
1 'polypeptide(L)'
;ARGETVLVAFTGLMLSRRVYGRSGGLHNRFWPCEDMEFFNRLLEQGYSLVILEQVLMRYRIHTASVTTSNPSKMYDMIDYTVHCISRRRAGELESAAVSFNAFMAMRQRDAWWVKAERQRYRYAGVWHREASFYLNTRDYFSFSWRLVTVLLLSPKFTLSTIFSGLSKRISLGASVSSFS
;
A
#
# COMPACT_ATOMS: atom_id res chain seq x y z
N ALA A 1 0.27 -17.19 1.25
CA ALA A 1 -0.71 -16.15 1.66
C ALA A 1 -2.07 -16.51 1.08
N ARG A 2 -3.13 -16.52 1.90
CA ARG A 2 -4.49 -16.90 1.49
C ARG A 2 -5.13 -15.76 0.69
N GLY A 3 -5.06 -15.78 -0.64
CA GLY A 3 -5.85 -14.93 -1.55
C GLY A 3 -5.64 -13.40 -1.50
N GLU A 4 -5.11 -12.86 -0.42
CA GLU A 4 -4.90 -11.43 -0.20
C GLU A 4 -3.71 -10.89 -1.00
N THR A 5 -3.82 -9.64 -1.45
CA THR A 5 -2.73 -8.95 -2.12
C THR A 5 -1.83 -8.32 -1.07
N VAL A 6 -0.55 -8.67 -1.09
CA VAL A 6 0.43 -8.13 -0.15
C VAL A 6 0.92 -6.78 -0.66
N LEU A 7 0.75 -5.72 0.15
CA LEU A 7 1.26 -4.38 -0.13
C LEU A 7 2.42 -4.08 0.81
N VAL A 8 3.65 -4.24 0.31
CA VAL A 8 4.89 -3.99 1.05
C VAL A 8 5.85 -3.24 0.15
N ALA A 9 6.55 -2.25 0.69
CA ALA A 9 7.53 -1.46 -0.04
C ALA A 9 8.88 -2.16 -0.13
N PHE A 10 9.68 -1.88 -1.17
CA PHE A 10 11.10 -2.28 -1.24
C PHE A 10 11.99 -1.46 -0.31
N THR A 11 11.81 -1.61 0.99
CA THR A 11 12.72 -1.07 1.99
C THR A 11 13.61 -2.19 2.52
N GLY A 12 14.78 -2.36 1.91
CA GLY A 12 15.78 -3.31 2.39
C GLY A 12 15.51 -4.77 2.00
N LEU A 13 14.88 -5.00 0.85
CA LEU A 13 14.65 -6.35 0.34
C LEU A 13 15.97 -7.07 0.06
N MET A 14 16.11 -8.27 0.65
CA MET A 14 17.19 -9.21 0.33
C MET A 14 16.58 -10.46 -0.31
N LEU A 15 17.11 -10.86 -1.48
CA LEU A 15 16.78 -12.15 -2.11
C LEU A 15 17.96 -12.70 -2.91
N SER A 16 17.95 -14.00 -3.18
CA SER A 16 18.98 -14.60 -4.02
C SER A 16 18.85 -14.15 -5.48
N ARG A 17 20.00 -13.96 -6.16
CA ARG A 17 20.05 -13.62 -7.59
C ARG A 17 19.29 -14.64 -8.45
N ARG A 18 19.35 -15.92 -8.09
CA ARG A 18 18.65 -17.01 -8.79
C ARG A 18 17.13 -16.84 -8.71
N VAL A 19 16.60 -16.44 -7.55
CA VAL A 19 15.16 -16.16 -7.38
C VAL A 19 14.75 -14.93 -8.18
N TYR A 20 15.56 -13.87 -8.17
CA TYR A 20 15.29 -12.67 -8.98
C TYR A 20 15.20 -13.00 -10.48
N GLY A 21 16.18 -13.75 -11.00
CA GLY A 21 16.19 -14.14 -12.40
C GLY A 21 15.01 -15.06 -12.78
N ARG A 22 14.69 -16.04 -11.95
CA ARG A 22 13.55 -16.96 -12.18
C ARG A 22 12.19 -16.28 -12.12
N SER A 23 12.07 -15.23 -11.32
CA SER A 23 10.82 -14.47 -11.17
C SER A 23 10.62 -13.41 -12.26
N GLY A 24 11.56 -13.25 -13.20
CA GLY A 24 11.45 -12.26 -14.28
C GLY A 24 11.83 -10.83 -13.89
N GLY A 25 12.34 -10.62 -12.67
CA GLY A 25 12.75 -9.29 -12.20
C GLY A 25 11.59 -8.30 -12.03
N LEU A 26 11.86 -7.00 -12.18
CA LEU A 26 10.85 -5.93 -12.08
C LEU A 26 10.29 -5.57 -13.45
N HIS A 27 9.00 -5.20 -13.47
CA HIS A 27 8.30 -4.82 -14.69
C HIS A 27 7.88 -3.35 -14.64
N ASN A 28 8.54 -2.52 -15.47
CA ASN A 28 8.33 -1.07 -15.55
C ASN A 28 6.87 -0.65 -15.82
N ARG A 29 6.05 -1.53 -16.41
CA ARG A 29 4.62 -1.26 -16.61
C ARG A 29 3.84 -1.03 -15.32
N PHE A 30 4.38 -1.44 -14.17
CA PHE A 30 3.74 -1.26 -12.86
C PHE A 30 4.27 -0.06 -12.09
N TRP A 31 5.23 0.71 -12.61
CA TRP A 31 5.79 1.87 -11.91
C TRP A 31 4.70 2.86 -11.45
N PRO A 32 4.66 3.27 -10.15
CA PRO A 32 5.66 3.06 -9.10
C PRO A 32 5.40 1.85 -8.17
N CYS A 33 4.48 0.95 -8.51
CA CYS A 33 4.03 -0.20 -7.72
C CYS A 33 4.68 -1.53 -8.14
N GLU A 34 5.88 -1.48 -8.72
CA GLU A 34 6.61 -2.68 -9.16
C GLU A 34 6.95 -3.62 -7.99
N ASP A 35 7.16 -3.03 -6.81
CA ASP A 35 7.43 -3.75 -5.56
C ASP A 35 6.26 -4.64 -5.13
N MET A 36 5.05 -4.06 -5.08
CA MET A 36 3.82 -4.78 -4.81
C MET A 36 3.62 -5.91 -5.80
N GLU A 37 3.80 -5.64 -7.10
CA GLU A 37 3.62 -6.64 -8.13
C GLU A 37 4.61 -7.81 -7.99
N PHE A 38 5.89 -7.47 -7.77
CA PHE A 38 6.96 -8.44 -7.63
C PHE A 38 6.77 -9.34 -6.42
N PHE A 39 6.43 -8.77 -5.25
CA PHE A 39 6.18 -9.57 -4.05
C PHE A 39 5.04 -10.57 -4.24
N ASN A 40 3.93 -10.13 -4.86
CA ASN A 40 2.81 -11.03 -5.10
C ASN A 40 3.18 -12.13 -6.11
N ARG A 41 3.97 -11.83 -7.15
CA ARG A 41 4.50 -12.84 -8.07
C ARG A 41 5.40 -13.86 -7.35
N LEU A 42 6.28 -13.41 -6.45
CA LEU A 42 7.12 -14.32 -5.67
C LEU A 42 6.28 -15.25 -4.78
N LEU A 43 5.25 -14.71 -4.12
CA LEU A 43 4.34 -15.51 -3.30
C LEU A 43 3.55 -16.53 -4.15
N GLU A 44 3.14 -16.15 -5.35
CA GLU A 44 2.46 -17.04 -6.31
C GLU A 44 3.37 -18.16 -6.82
N GLN A 45 4.69 -17.93 -6.86
CA GLN A 45 5.71 -18.94 -7.18
C GLN A 45 6.06 -19.85 -5.99
N GLY A 46 5.40 -19.68 -4.84
CA GLY A 46 5.61 -20.49 -3.64
C GLY A 46 6.76 -20.02 -2.74
N TYR A 47 7.32 -18.83 -2.99
CA TYR A 47 8.29 -18.25 -2.07
C TYR A 47 7.61 -17.66 -0.83
N SER A 48 8.35 -17.56 0.26
CA SER A 48 7.90 -16.94 1.51
C SER A 48 8.49 -15.55 1.67
N LEU A 49 7.67 -14.61 2.11
CA LEU A 49 8.13 -13.29 2.55
C LEU A 49 8.37 -13.32 4.06
N VAL A 50 9.61 -13.07 4.48
CA VAL A 50 9.98 -12.96 5.90
C VAL A 50 10.20 -11.49 6.22
N ILE A 51 9.46 -10.97 7.21
CA ILE A 51 9.57 -9.60 7.68
C ILE A 51 10.34 -9.61 9.00
N LEU A 52 11.44 -8.87 9.06
CA LEU A 52 12.18 -8.64 10.30
C LEU A 52 11.55 -7.46 11.03
N GLU A 53 11.12 -7.68 12.28
CA GLU A 53 10.44 -6.64 13.08
C GLU A 53 11.40 -5.57 13.61
N GLN A 54 12.71 -5.76 13.41
CA GLN A 54 13.74 -4.79 13.81
C GLN A 54 13.88 -3.67 12.78
N VAL A 55 14.09 -2.45 13.27
CA VAL A 55 14.37 -1.30 12.41
C VAL A 55 15.81 -1.39 11.90
N LEU A 56 15.99 -1.92 10.69
CA LEU A 56 17.31 -2.08 10.07
C LEU A 56 17.73 -0.90 9.19
N MET A 57 16.78 -0.07 8.76
CA MET A 57 17.09 1.09 7.93
C MET A 57 16.12 2.25 8.16
N ARG A 58 16.60 3.47 7.92
CA ARG A 58 15.78 4.68 7.87
C ARG A 58 15.78 5.21 6.44
N TYR A 59 14.61 5.29 5.83
CA TYR A 59 14.46 5.86 4.50
C TYR A 59 13.99 7.31 4.58
N ARG A 60 14.54 8.18 3.72
CA ARG A 60 14.15 9.59 3.65
C ARG A 60 12.98 9.77 2.71
N ILE A 61 11.87 10.27 3.22
CA ILE A 61 10.71 10.63 2.39
C ILE A 61 10.95 12.04 1.83
N HIS A 62 11.01 12.14 0.50
CA HIS A 62 11.10 13.41 -0.21
C HIS A 62 9.72 13.82 -0.75
N THR A 63 9.39 15.11 -0.67
CA THR A 63 8.13 15.67 -1.21
C THR A 63 8.00 15.47 -2.72
N ALA A 64 9.13 15.43 -3.43
CA ALA A 64 9.20 15.13 -4.86
C ALA A 64 9.01 13.64 -5.23
N SER A 65 8.86 12.73 -4.26
CA SER A 65 8.58 11.32 -4.56
C SER A 65 7.26 11.17 -5.35
N VAL A 66 7.19 10.21 -6.26
CA VAL A 66 5.98 9.96 -7.08
C VAL A 66 4.75 9.72 -6.20
N THR A 67 4.92 8.95 -5.13
CA THR A 67 3.92 8.66 -4.08
C THR A 67 3.36 9.90 -3.39
N THR A 68 4.13 10.99 -3.36
CA THR A 68 3.76 12.23 -2.64
C THR A 68 3.32 13.34 -3.60
N SER A 69 3.95 13.44 -4.77
CA SER A 69 3.65 14.44 -5.79
C SER A 69 2.42 14.13 -6.63
N ASN A 70 2.06 12.86 -6.82
CA ASN A 70 0.87 12.46 -7.56
C ASN A 70 0.16 11.25 -6.92
N PRO A 71 -0.51 11.45 -5.77
CA PRO A 71 -1.19 10.37 -5.05
C PRO A 71 -2.32 9.75 -5.89
N SER A 72 -3.03 10.52 -6.70
CA SER A 72 -4.10 10.01 -7.57
C SER A 72 -3.57 8.98 -8.56
N LYS A 73 -2.49 9.29 -9.28
CA LYS A 73 -1.84 8.35 -10.21
C LYS A 73 -1.33 7.11 -9.48
N MET A 74 -0.78 7.27 -8.28
CA MET A 74 -0.36 6.13 -7.45
C MET A 74 -1.54 5.20 -7.15
N TYR A 75 -2.70 5.73 -6.73
CA TYR A 75 -3.88 4.89 -6.48
C TYR A 75 -4.38 4.19 -7.75
N ASP A 76 -4.39 4.87 -8.90
CA ASP A 76 -4.73 4.24 -10.18
C ASP A 76 -3.77 3.09 -10.53
N MET A 77 -2.48 3.26 -10.26
CA MET A 77 -1.47 2.21 -10.48
C MET A 77 -1.59 1.04 -9.49
N ILE A 78 -1.90 1.30 -8.22
CA ILE A 78 -2.19 0.26 -7.22
C ILE A 78 -3.39 -0.55 -7.70
N ASP A 79 -4.48 0.13 -8.05
CA ASP A 79 -5.72 -0.45 -8.56
C ASP A 79 -5.48 -1.34 -9.81
N TYR A 80 -4.71 -0.84 -10.76
CA TYR A 80 -4.31 -1.56 -11.96
C TYR A 80 -3.48 -2.80 -11.63
N THR A 81 -2.51 -2.67 -10.74
CA THR A 81 -1.62 -3.77 -10.36
C THR A 81 -2.38 -4.86 -9.61
N VAL A 82 -3.28 -4.50 -8.69
CA VAL A 82 -4.18 -5.45 -8.00
C VAL A 82 -5.07 -6.19 -9.02
N HIS A 83 -5.59 -5.47 -10.02
CA HIS A 83 -6.38 -6.09 -11.09
C HIS A 83 -5.57 -7.14 -11.87
N CYS A 84 -4.33 -6.81 -12.26
CA CYS A 84 -3.44 -7.75 -12.94
C CYS A 84 -3.10 -8.97 -12.08
N ILE A 85 -2.79 -8.77 -10.78
CA ILE A 85 -2.53 -9.84 -9.82
C ILE A 85 -3.74 -10.78 -9.72
N SER A 86 -4.94 -10.21 -9.59
CA SER A 86 -6.18 -10.99 -9.50
C SER A 86 -6.42 -11.85 -10.74
N ARG A 87 -6.21 -11.31 -11.94
CA ARG A 87 -6.37 -12.06 -13.19
C ARG A 87 -5.33 -13.18 -13.33
N ARG A 88 -4.07 -12.92 -12.96
CA ARG A 88 -3.03 -13.95 -12.96
C ARG A 88 -3.36 -15.09 -12.01
N ARG A 89 -3.88 -14.78 -10.81
CA ARG A 89 -4.34 -15.79 -9.84
C ARG A 89 -5.54 -16.61 -10.32
N ALA A 90 -6.39 -16.02 -11.18
CA ALA A 90 -7.49 -16.72 -11.84
C ALA A 90 -7.02 -17.64 -12.98
N GLY A 91 -5.72 -17.73 -13.26
CA GLY A 91 -5.15 -18.57 -14.31
C GLY A 91 -5.18 -17.92 -15.69
N GLU A 92 -5.50 -16.63 -15.79
CA GLU A 92 -5.46 -15.92 -17.06
C GLU A 92 -4.01 -15.67 -17.50
N LEU A 93 -3.72 -15.97 -18.76
CA LEU A 93 -2.37 -15.86 -19.32
C LEU A 93 -1.86 -14.42 -19.27
N GLU A 94 -0.57 -14.22 -18.96
CA GLU A 94 0.05 -12.90 -18.96
C GLU A 94 0.06 -12.23 -20.36
N SER A 95 -0.06 -13.01 -21.43
CA SER A 95 -0.26 -12.49 -22.80
C SER A 95 -1.60 -11.78 -22.99
N ALA A 96 -2.59 -12.05 -22.14
CA ALA A 96 -3.87 -11.34 -22.06
C ALA A 96 -3.83 -10.15 -21.09
N ALA A 97 -2.64 -9.74 -20.62
CA ALA A 97 -2.50 -8.61 -19.71
C ALA A 97 -3.05 -7.33 -20.34
N VAL A 98 -4.00 -6.72 -19.63
CA VAL A 98 -4.58 -5.42 -19.99
C VAL A 98 -3.50 -4.35 -19.89
N SER A 99 -3.42 -3.46 -20.86
CA SER A 99 -2.59 -2.25 -20.72
C SER A 99 -3.21 -1.30 -19.70
N PHE A 100 -2.40 -0.45 -19.07
CA PHE A 100 -2.92 0.55 -18.12
C PHE A 100 -4.02 1.42 -18.75
N ASN A 101 -3.85 1.83 -20.01
CA ASN A 101 -4.85 2.63 -20.72
C ASN A 101 -6.18 1.89 -20.92
N ALA A 102 -6.13 0.60 -21.26
CA ALA A 102 -7.34 -0.22 -21.40
C ALA A 102 -8.02 -0.42 -20.05
N PHE A 103 -7.26 -0.61 -18.97
CA PHE A 103 -7.80 -0.65 -17.60
C PHE A 103 -8.50 0.67 -17.21
N MET A 104 -7.88 1.80 -17.53
CA MET A 104 -8.48 3.12 -17.28
C MET A 104 -9.75 3.34 -18.11
N ALA A 105 -9.79 2.87 -19.37
CA ALA A 105 -10.99 2.91 -20.19
C ALA A 105 -12.13 2.07 -19.60
N MET A 106 -11.83 0.90 -19.01
CA MET A 106 -12.81 0.11 -18.26
C MET A 106 -13.34 0.90 -17.05
N ARG A 107 -12.44 1.49 -16.26
CA ARG A 107 -12.75 2.30 -15.07
C ARG A 107 -13.58 3.56 -15.39
N GLN A 108 -13.42 4.13 -16.59
CA GLN A 108 -14.23 5.28 -17.04
C GLN A 108 -15.69 4.92 -17.26
N ARG A 109 -16.01 3.63 -17.49
CA ARG A 109 -17.38 3.15 -17.65
C ARG A 109 -18.09 2.91 -16.31
N ASP A 110 -17.36 2.98 -15.19
CA ASP A 110 -17.95 2.85 -13.87
C ASP A 110 -19.02 3.93 -13.64
N ALA A 111 -20.07 3.55 -12.91
CA ALA A 111 -21.08 4.48 -12.47
C ALA A 111 -20.50 5.59 -11.59
N TRP A 112 -21.14 6.76 -11.61
CA TRP A 112 -20.63 7.95 -10.93
C TRP A 112 -20.50 7.77 -9.42
N TRP A 113 -21.37 6.97 -8.78
CA TRP A 113 -21.29 6.70 -7.33
C TRP A 113 -20.07 5.83 -6.98
N VAL A 114 -19.71 4.87 -7.83
CA VAL A 114 -18.49 4.05 -7.65
C VAL A 114 -17.25 4.94 -7.76
N LYS A 115 -17.27 5.89 -8.71
CA LYS A 115 -16.20 6.89 -8.84
C LYS A 115 -16.13 7.80 -7.61
N ALA A 116 -17.26 8.27 -7.10
CA ALA A 116 -17.33 9.12 -5.92
C ALA A 116 -16.82 8.39 -4.67
N GLU A 117 -17.25 7.14 -4.46
CA GLU A 117 -16.78 6.31 -3.35
C GLU A 117 -15.27 6.05 -3.43
N ARG A 118 -14.75 5.78 -4.63
CA ARG A 118 -13.31 5.62 -4.84
C ARG A 118 -12.55 6.89 -4.49
N GLN A 119 -13.03 8.07 -4.90
CA GLN A 119 -12.42 9.34 -4.54
C GLN A 119 -12.47 9.57 -3.02
N ARG A 120 -13.60 9.27 -2.36
CA ARG A 120 -13.73 9.33 -0.90
C ARG A 120 -12.63 8.52 -0.20
N TYR A 121 -12.41 7.27 -0.63
CA TYR A 121 -11.35 6.42 -0.06
C TYR A 121 -9.93 6.95 -0.34
N ARG A 122 -9.67 7.46 -1.54
CA ARG A 122 -8.37 8.05 -1.91
C ARG A 122 -8.04 9.26 -1.03
N TYR A 123 -8.98 10.19 -0.89
CA TYR A 123 -8.79 11.37 -0.03
C TYR A 123 -8.64 10.97 1.43
N ALA A 124 -9.41 10.00 1.92
CA ALA A 124 -9.25 9.50 3.28
C ALA A 124 -7.82 8.97 3.51
N GLY A 125 -7.25 8.22 2.57
CA GLY A 125 -5.87 7.73 2.66
C GLY A 125 -4.82 8.84 2.67
N VAL A 126 -4.96 9.84 1.79
CA VAL A 126 -4.05 11.01 1.73
C VAL A 126 -4.11 11.80 3.04
N TRP A 127 -5.31 12.16 3.50
CA TRP A 127 -5.48 12.95 4.72
C TRP A 127 -5.08 12.19 5.98
N HIS A 128 -5.25 10.86 6.00
CA HIS A 128 -4.75 10.04 7.10
C HIS A 128 -3.21 10.08 7.18
N ARG A 129 -2.52 10.05 6.03
CA ARG A 129 -1.07 10.21 5.96
C ARG A 129 -0.63 11.60 6.42
N GLU A 130 -1.34 12.65 6.01
CA GLU A 130 -1.09 14.02 6.48
C GLU A 130 -1.33 14.17 7.98
N ALA A 131 -2.41 13.61 8.52
CA ALA A 131 -2.67 13.60 9.96
C ALA A 131 -1.50 12.95 10.71
N SER A 132 -1.01 11.82 10.23
CA SER A 132 0.17 11.15 10.82
C SER A 132 1.42 12.04 10.78
N PHE A 133 1.61 12.82 9.72
CA PHE A 133 2.70 13.79 9.61
C PHE A 133 2.56 14.91 10.66
N TYR A 134 1.37 15.53 10.77
CA TYR A 134 1.13 16.60 11.75
C TYR A 134 1.29 16.16 13.20
N LEU A 135 0.90 14.92 13.51
CA LEU A 135 1.12 14.32 14.81
C LEU A 135 2.62 14.25 15.14
N ASN A 136 3.45 13.85 14.17
CA ASN A 136 4.90 13.76 14.35
C ASN A 136 5.58 15.13 14.43
N THR A 137 5.05 16.15 13.76
CA THR A 137 5.55 17.53 13.85
C THR A 137 4.98 18.31 15.03
N ARG A 138 4.14 17.67 15.87
CA ARG A 138 3.46 18.26 17.04
C ARG A 138 2.53 19.44 16.71
N ASP A 139 2.03 19.51 15.48
CA ASP A 139 0.98 20.45 15.10
C ASP A 139 -0.39 19.81 15.37
N TYR A 140 -0.83 19.91 16.63
CA TYR A 140 -2.05 19.25 17.10
C TYR A 140 -3.33 19.86 16.52
N PHE A 141 -3.30 21.13 16.11
CA PHE A 141 -4.46 21.78 15.51
C PHE A 141 -4.72 21.20 14.12
N SER A 142 -3.69 21.22 13.26
CA SER A 142 -3.77 20.62 11.92
C SER A 142 -4.05 19.12 11.99
N PHE A 143 -3.44 18.41 12.94
CA PHE A 143 -3.74 17.00 13.20
C PHE A 143 -5.22 16.77 13.52
N SER A 144 -5.80 17.51 14.46
CA SER A 144 -7.18 17.33 14.91
C SER A 144 -8.18 17.59 13.79
N TRP A 145 -7.99 18.68 13.03
CA TRP A 145 -8.82 18.98 11.87
C TRP A 145 -8.76 17.87 10.82
N ARG A 146 -7.54 17.41 10.48
CA ARG A 146 -7.37 16.30 9.51
C ARG A 146 -8.00 15.01 10.01
N LEU A 147 -7.84 14.67 11.29
CA LEU A 147 -8.43 13.47 11.86
C LEU A 147 -9.96 13.48 11.76
N VAL A 148 -10.62 14.61 12.06
CA VAL A 148 -12.07 14.77 11.90
C VAL A 148 -12.48 14.56 10.45
N THR A 149 -11.78 15.17 9.49
CA THR A 149 -12.09 15.00 8.06
C THR A 149 -11.97 13.55 7.59
N VAL A 150 -10.94 12.82 8.06
CA VAL A 150 -10.78 11.39 7.73
C VAL A 150 -11.88 10.54 8.38
N LEU A 151 -12.26 10.85 9.63
CA LEU A 151 -13.35 10.15 10.32
C LEU A 151 -14.68 10.29 9.57
N LEU A 152 -14.98 11.49 9.06
CA LEU A 152 -16.17 11.72 8.24
C LEU A 152 -16.11 11.00 6.89
N LEU A 153 -14.94 11.01 6.23
CA LEU A 153 -14.79 10.34 4.94
C LEU A 153 -14.77 8.82 5.07
N SER A 154 -14.14 8.23 6.08
CA SER A 154 -13.97 6.79 6.21
C SER A 154 -13.88 6.34 7.67
N PRO A 155 -15.02 6.28 8.40
CA PRO A 155 -15.02 6.04 9.84
C PRO A 155 -14.45 4.67 10.20
N LYS A 156 -14.77 3.62 9.42
CA LYS A 156 -14.27 2.26 9.64
C LYS A 156 -12.74 2.19 9.55
N PHE A 157 -12.16 2.87 8.56
CA PHE A 157 -10.71 2.88 8.36
C PHE A 157 -10.00 3.55 9.54
N THR A 158 -10.43 4.77 9.90
CA THR A 158 -9.85 5.54 11.01
C THR A 158 -9.90 4.81 12.33
N LEU A 159 -11.05 4.23 12.68
CA LEU A 159 -11.22 3.47 13.91
C LEU A 159 -10.30 2.25 13.94
N SER A 160 -10.23 1.48 12.84
CA SER A 160 -9.35 0.31 12.76
C SER A 160 -7.87 0.66 12.98
N THR A 161 -7.42 1.81 12.47
CA THR A 161 -6.04 2.27 12.65
C THR A 161 -5.76 2.72 14.07
N ILE A 162 -6.69 3.44 14.70
CA ILE A 162 -6.56 3.88 16.10
C ILE A 162 -6.53 2.66 17.03
N PHE A 163 -7.47 1.72 16.89
CA PHE A 163 -7.55 0.54 17.75
C PHE A 163 -6.34 -0.40 17.57
N SER A 164 -5.89 -0.63 16.34
CA SER A 164 -4.70 -1.44 16.09
C SER A 164 -3.41 -0.76 16.58
N GLY A 165 -3.31 0.57 16.48
CA GLY A 165 -2.19 1.35 17.01
C GLY A 165 -2.11 1.32 18.54
N LEU A 166 -3.26 1.40 19.22
CA LEU A 166 -3.36 1.25 20.68
C LEU A 166 -2.96 -0.16 21.13
N SER A 167 -3.45 -1.19 20.45
CA SER A 167 -3.11 -2.60 20.74
C SER A 167 -1.60 -2.87 20.60
N LYS A 168 -0.96 -2.38 19.53
CA LYS A 168 0.50 -2.53 19.35
C LYS A 168 1.31 -1.81 20.41
N ARG A 169 0.90 -0.62 20.86
CA ARG A 169 1.59 0.12 21.93
C ARG A 169 1.46 -0.57 23.29
N ILE A 170 0.32 -1.20 23.58
CA ILE A 170 0.14 -2.00 24.80
C ILE A 170 1.01 -3.26 24.76
N SER A 171 1.10 -3.94 23.61
CA SER A 171 1.96 -5.12 23.44
C SER A 171 3.46 -4.80 23.52
N LEU A 172 3.90 -3.67 22.96
CA LEU A 172 5.29 -3.21 23.08
C LEU A 172 5.60 -2.67 24.49
N GLY A 173 4.63 -2.06 25.18
CA GLY A 173 4.77 -1.67 26.59
C GLY A 173 4.92 -2.87 27.52
N ALA A 174 4.23 -3.97 27.23
CA ALA A 174 4.32 -5.22 27.99
C ALA A 174 5.64 -5.99 27.75
N SER A 175 6.26 -5.87 26.56
CA SER A 175 7.55 -6.53 26.28
C SER A 175 8.77 -5.78 26.83
N VAL A 176 8.63 -4.48 27.12
CA VAL A 176 9.69 -3.67 27.74
C VAL A 176 9.73 -3.85 29.26
N SER A 177 8.62 -4.24 29.89
CA SER A 177 8.55 -4.52 31.33
C SER A 177 9.05 -5.91 31.76
N SER A 178 9.46 -6.78 30.83
CA SER A 178 9.98 -8.14 31.14
C SER A 178 11.50 -8.24 31.09
N PHE A 179 12.21 -7.12 30.95
CA PHE A 179 13.65 -7.00 31.14
C PHE A 179 13.91 -5.91 32.19
N SER A 180 13.70 -6.26 33.45
CA SER A 180 14.17 -5.50 34.61
C SER A 180 14.49 -6.50 35.71
#